data_AF-A1VVQ6-F1
#
_entry.id   AF-A1VVQ6-F1
#
_cell.length_a   1.000
_cell.length_b   1.000
_cell.length_c   1.000
_cell.angle_alpha   90.00
_cell.angle_beta   90.00
_cell.angle_gamma   90.00
#
_symmetry.space_group_name_H-M   'P 1'
#
loop_
_entity.id
_entity.type
_entity.pdbx_description
1 polymer ?
#
loop_
_entity_poly.entity_id
_entity_poly.type
_entity_poly.pdbx_seq_one_letter_code
_entity_poly.pdbx_strand_id
1 'polypeptide(L)'
;MKTMNHLTMSTGQNRVSPRSEVQQDSMKILTPWMLNALADGKPTPLPYPLGEKGFHAHLSVDAGALFCTLFGSKTLPLLTFGVAIDEAQSNVLWGRMCKEDGVGKGLTKPAAPLCAVTLHTGFTTCLDVDMWFWAGDFEQCVAWAFIEKMK
;
A
#
# COMPACT_ATOMS: atom_id res chain seq x y z
N MET A 1 12.07 -17.69 -6.54
CA MET A 1 11.36 -16.46 -6.98
C MET A 1 11.04 -15.64 -5.74
N LYS A 2 11.24 -14.32 -5.74
CA LYS A 2 10.92 -13.48 -4.56
C LYS A 2 9.41 -13.36 -4.40
N THR A 3 8.90 -13.48 -3.18
CA THR A 3 7.47 -13.39 -2.84
C THR A 3 7.25 -12.49 -1.63
N MET A 4 6.03 -12.01 -1.47
CA MET A 4 5.54 -11.19 -0.36
C MET A 4 4.13 -11.65 0.02
N ASN A 5 3.81 -11.68 1.31
CA ASN A 5 2.44 -11.87 1.78
C ASN A 5 1.64 -10.58 1.56
N HIS A 6 0.46 -10.70 0.97
CA HIS A 6 -0.47 -9.60 0.73
C HIS A 6 -1.76 -9.87 1.48
N LEU A 7 -1.94 -9.21 2.62
CA LEU A 7 -3.07 -9.42 3.51
C LEU A 7 -4.06 -8.26 3.41
N THR A 8 -5.30 -8.56 3.03
CA THR A 8 -6.41 -7.63 3.21
C THR A 8 -6.95 -7.78 4.63
N MET A 9 -6.74 -6.77 5.47
CA MET A 9 -7.04 -6.81 6.90
C MET A 9 -8.53 -6.81 7.23
N SER A 10 -9.37 -6.28 6.35
CA SER A 10 -10.83 -6.30 6.56
C SER A 10 -11.43 -7.71 6.42
N THR A 11 -10.84 -8.56 5.56
CA THR A 11 -11.36 -9.90 5.24
C THR A 11 -10.48 -11.03 5.77
N GLY A 12 -9.23 -10.76 6.13
CA GLY A 12 -8.23 -11.76 6.47
C GLY A 12 -7.70 -12.55 5.27
N GLN A 13 -8.06 -12.15 4.04
CA GLN A 13 -7.56 -12.80 2.84
C GLN A 13 -6.06 -12.54 2.70
N ASN A 14 -5.26 -13.60 2.75
CA ASN A 14 -3.83 -13.55 2.51
C ASN A 14 -3.49 -14.21 1.17
N ARG A 15 -2.82 -13.47 0.30
CA ARG A 15 -2.33 -13.94 -0.99
C ARG A 15 -0.81 -13.86 -1.01
N VAL A 16 -0.15 -14.90 -1.54
CA VAL A 16 1.28 -14.81 -1.87
C VAL A 16 1.42 -14.07 -3.20
N SER A 17 1.97 -12.86 -3.16
CA SER A 17 2.29 -12.06 -4.35
C SER A 17 3.73 -12.37 -4.78
N PRO A 18 3.98 -12.91 -5.99
CA PRO A 18 5.32 -13.02 -6.55
C PRO A 18 5.76 -11.70 -7.21
N ARG A 19 7.06 -11.38 -7.11
CA ARG A 19 7.64 -10.19 -7.76
C ARG A 19 7.45 -10.18 -9.28
N SER A 20 7.32 -11.35 -9.91
CA SER A 20 7.14 -11.48 -11.36
C SER A 20 5.80 -10.99 -11.89
N GLU A 21 4.80 -10.76 -11.03
CA GLU A 21 3.52 -10.15 -11.43
C GLU A 21 3.63 -8.65 -11.66
N VAL A 22 4.60 -7.99 -11.02
CA VAL A 22 4.81 -6.55 -11.19
C VAL A 22 5.70 -6.29 -12.41
N GLN A 23 5.14 -5.59 -13.39
CA GLN A 23 5.86 -5.24 -14.60
C GLN A 23 7.00 -4.26 -14.32
N GLN A 24 8.10 -4.41 -15.06
CA GLN A 24 9.27 -3.54 -14.90
C GLN A 24 8.97 -2.08 -15.23
N ASP A 25 8.03 -1.82 -16.15
CA ASP A 25 7.65 -0.45 -16.50
C ASP A 25 6.86 0.25 -15.38
N SER A 26 5.99 -0.48 -14.67
CA SER A 26 5.36 0.03 -13.44
C SER A 26 6.41 0.43 -12.40
N MET A 27 7.47 -0.38 -12.25
CA MET A 27 8.56 -0.10 -11.31
C MET A 27 9.36 1.14 -11.70
N LYS A 28 9.62 1.35 -13.01
CA LYS A 28 10.32 2.55 -13.51
C LYS A 28 9.58 3.84 -13.18
N ILE A 29 8.25 3.78 -13.11
CA ILE A 29 7.38 4.92 -12.78
C ILE A 29 7.22 5.07 -11.27
N LEU A 30 6.80 4.00 -10.59
CA LEU A 30 6.41 4.06 -9.18
C LEU A 30 7.58 4.18 -8.23
N THR A 31 8.76 3.68 -8.59
CA THR A 31 9.94 3.80 -7.72
C THR A 31 10.38 5.26 -7.52
N PRO A 32 10.67 6.06 -8.57
CA PRO A 32 11.03 7.46 -8.37
C PRO A 32 9.88 8.25 -7.77
N TRP A 33 8.63 7.96 -8.15
CA TRP A 33 7.45 8.60 -7.55
C TRP A 33 7.37 8.37 -6.03
N MET A 34 7.52 7.12 -5.57
CA MET A 34 7.48 6.72 -4.16
C MET A 34 8.60 7.42 -3.37
N LEU A 35 9.82 7.46 -3.91
CA LEU A 35 10.96 8.10 -3.26
C LEU A 35 10.75 9.62 -3.11
N ASN A 36 10.22 10.27 -4.14
CA ASN A 36 9.90 11.70 -4.09
C ASN A 36 8.78 11.98 -3.08
N ALA A 37 7.70 11.18 -3.10
CA ALA A 37 6.59 11.34 -2.16
C ALA A 37 7.03 11.16 -0.69
N LEU A 38 7.95 10.22 -0.43
CA LEU A 38 8.56 10.04 0.89
C LEU A 38 9.43 11.24 1.30
N ALA A 39 10.22 11.79 0.38
CA ALA A 39 11.07 12.95 0.64
C ALA A 39 10.25 14.22 0.92
N ASP A 40 9.14 14.42 0.20
CA ASP A 40 8.27 15.58 0.34
C ASP A 40 7.42 15.54 1.62
N GLY A 41 7.08 14.34 2.10
CA GLY A 41 6.31 14.14 3.33
C GLY A 41 4.88 14.71 3.29
N LYS A 42 4.36 14.98 2.09
CA LYS A 42 3.04 15.59 1.85
C LYS A 42 2.19 14.67 0.96
N PRO A 43 0.85 14.83 0.98
CA PRO A 43 0.00 14.18 -0.01
C PRO A 43 0.47 14.54 -1.43
N THR A 44 0.83 13.51 -2.20
CA THR A 44 1.43 13.62 -3.54
C THR A 44 0.46 13.02 -4.55
N PRO A 45 0.18 13.69 -5.68
CA PRO A 45 -0.64 13.12 -6.75
C PRO A 45 -0.07 11.78 -7.24
N LEU A 46 -0.94 10.82 -7.52
CA LEU A 46 -0.53 9.57 -8.16
C LEU A 46 0.02 9.85 -9.58
N PRO A 47 0.86 8.95 -10.14
CA PRO A 47 1.30 9.07 -11.52
C PRO A 47 0.13 9.18 -12.52
N TYR A 48 0.37 9.82 -13.67
CA TYR A 48 -0.62 9.95 -14.74
C TYR A 48 -1.17 8.56 -15.15
N PRO A 49 -2.49 8.43 -15.41
CA PRO A 49 -3.51 9.49 -15.40
C PRO A 49 -4.20 9.70 -14.05
N LEU A 50 -3.84 8.95 -13.01
CA LEU A 50 -4.59 8.90 -11.76
C LEU A 50 -4.53 10.21 -10.97
N GLY A 51 -3.37 10.89 -10.98
CA GLY A 51 -3.22 12.20 -10.35
C GLY A 51 -4.16 13.26 -10.95
N GLU A 52 -4.40 13.24 -12.26
CA GLU A 52 -5.31 14.18 -12.95
C GLU A 52 -6.77 13.90 -12.62
N LYS A 53 -7.12 12.64 -12.33
CA LYS A 53 -8.43 12.25 -11.79
C LYS A 53 -8.61 12.66 -10.31
N GLY A 54 -7.58 13.23 -9.68
CA GLY A 54 -7.63 13.73 -8.31
C GLY A 54 -7.20 12.75 -7.23
N PHE A 55 -6.65 11.58 -7.59
CA PHE A 55 -6.14 10.61 -6.61
C PHE A 55 -4.75 10.98 -6.10
N HIS A 56 -4.56 10.94 -4.79
CA HIS A 56 -3.32 11.34 -4.13
C HIS A 56 -2.94 10.30 -3.07
N ALA A 57 -1.66 10.18 -2.73
CA ALA A 57 -1.21 9.32 -1.65
C ALA A 57 -0.29 10.09 -0.69
N HIS A 58 -0.38 9.77 0.59
CA HIS A 58 0.59 10.22 1.59
C HIS A 58 1.42 9.02 2.06
N LEU A 59 2.73 9.15 1.94
CA LEU A 59 3.69 8.12 2.31
C LEU A 59 4.51 8.57 3.52
N SER A 60 4.78 7.62 4.42
CA SER A 60 5.68 7.81 5.56
C SER A 60 6.43 6.53 5.85
N VAL A 61 7.60 6.63 6.48
CA VAL A 61 8.33 5.48 7.01
C VAL A 61 8.40 5.61 8.52
N ASP A 62 8.07 4.54 9.23
CA ASP A 62 8.19 4.44 10.68
C ASP A 62 8.87 3.13 11.05
N ALA A 63 9.96 3.24 11.83
CA ALA A 63 10.87 2.13 12.16
C ALA A 63 11.25 1.23 10.96
N GLY A 64 11.42 1.82 9.78
CA GLY A 64 11.79 1.12 8.54
C GLY A 64 10.62 0.47 7.78
N ALA A 65 9.41 0.44 8.33
CA ALA A 65 8.22 0.02 7.59
C ALA A 65 7.59 1.20 6.83
N LEU A 66 7.14 0.96 5.59
CA LEU A 66 6.39 1.94 4.80
C LEU A 66 4.93 1.97 5.26
N PHE A 67 4.33 3.16 5.25
CA PHE A 67 2.89 3.36 5.35
C PHE A 67 2.46 4.29 4.23
N CYS A 68 1.39 3.91 3.53
CA CYS A 68 0.82 4.68 2.44
C CYS A 68 -0.70 4.74 2.61
N THR A 69 -1.25 5.94 2.73
CA THR A 69 -2.69 6.17 2.65
C THR A 69 -3.03 6.73 1.28
N LEU A 70 -3.90 6.01 0.56
CA LEU A 70 -4.47 6.45 -0.71
C LEU A 70 -5.73 7.25 -0.44
N PHE A 71 -5.84 8.40 -1.09
CA PHE A 71 -6.97 9.31 -1.02
C PHE A 71 -7.63 9.43 -2.39
N GLY A 72 -8.96 9.55 -2.36
CA GLY A 72 -9.76 9.99 -3.50
C GLY A 72 -9.64 11.50 -3.64
N SER A 73 -10.76 12.19 -3.87
CA SER A 73 -10.81 13.65 -3.66
C SER A 73 -10.06 14.04 -2.38
N LYS A 74 -9.44 15.22 -2.35
CA LYS A 74 -8.27 15.58 -1.50
C LYS A 74 -8.24 15.12 -0.02
N THR A 75 -9.36 14.76 0.59
CA THR A 75 -9.45 14.38 2.00
C THR A 75 -10.15 13.04 2.27
N LEU A 76 -10.63 12.31 1.25
CA LEU A 76 -11.36 11.05 1.45
C LEU A 76 -10.37 9.87 1.46
N PRO A 77 -10.03 9.27 2.61
CA PRO A 77 -9.17 8.09 2.64
C PRO A 77 -9.91 6.90 2.01
N LEU A 78 -9.26 6.24 1.06
CA LEU A 78 -9.79 5.08 0.35
C LEU A 78 -9.22 3.80 0.95
N LEU A 79 -7.91 3.72 1.09
CA LEU A 79 -7.25 2.60 1.74
C LEU A 79 -5.98 3.08 2.43
N THR A 80 -5.48 2.28 3.37
CA THR A 80 -4.15 2.42 3.92
C THR A 80 -3.46 1.09 3.83
N PHE A 81 -2.23 1.08 3.36
CA PHE A 81 -1.41 -0.11 3.37
C PHE A 81 -0.05 0.16 4.01
N GLY A 82 0.46 -0.85 4.69
CA GLY A 82 1.81 -0.88 5.22
C GLY A 82 2.65 -1.91 4.49
N VAL A 83 3.97 -1.70 4.41
CA VAL A 83 4.92 -2.66 3.82
C VAL A 83 6.11 -2.87 4.76
N ALA A 84 6.43 -4.14 5.04
CA ALA A 84 7.57 -4.58 5.83
C ALA A 84 8.42 -5.62 5.07
N ILE A 85 9.74 -5.49 5.17
CA ILE A 85 10.72 -6.34 4.48
C ILE A 85 11.17 -7.50 5.35
N ASP A 86 11.25 -7.29 6.66
CA ASP A 86 11.69 -8.25 7.65
C ASP A 86 10.75 -8.32 8.86
N GLU A 87 11.09 -9.19 9.81
CA GLU A 87 10.25 -9.46 10.97
C GLU A 87 10.18 -8.30 11.97
N ALA A 88 11.26 -7.51 12.10
CA ALA A 88 11.27 -6.35 12.99
C ALA A 88 10.31 -5.27 12.48
N GLN A 89 10.38 -4.97 11.19
CA GLN A 89 9.46 -4.06 10.52
C GLN A 89 8.03 -4.58 10.54
N SER A 90 7.82 -5.90 10.35
CA SER A 90 6.48 -6.49 10.29
C SER A 90 5.75 -6.39 11.63
N ASN A 91 6.48 -6.43 12.76
CA ASN A 91 5.91 -6.23 14.09
C ASN A 91 5.42 -4.79 14.30
N VAL A 92 6.19 -3.79 13.85
CA VAL A 92 5.79 -2.38 13.90
C VAL A 92 4.58 -2.13 13.01
N LEU A 93 4.66 -2.58 11.76
CA LEU A 93 3.57 -2.51 10.80
C LEU A 93 2.30 -3.12 11.36
N TRP A 94 2.36 -4.32 11.92
CA TRP A 94 1.18 -4.99 12.48
C TRP A 94 0.56 -4.21 13.62
N GLY A 95 1.38 -3.74 14.56
CA GLY A 95 0.90 -2.96 15.71
C GLY A 95 0.20 -1.65 15.31
N ARG A 96 0.63 -1.00 14.22
CA ARG A 96 -0.03 0.19 13.67
C ARG A 96 -1.26 -0.16 12.86
N MET A 97 -1.13 -1.08 11.91
CA MET A 97 -2.23 -1.44 11.00
C MET A 97 -3.42 -2.05 11.74
N CYS A 98 -3.22 -2.78 12.85
CA CYS A 98 -4.32 -3.29 13.68
C CYS A 98 -5.14 -2.20 14.40
N LYS A 99 -4.67 -0.94 14.39
CA LYS A 99 -5.41 0.21 14.96
C LYS A 99 -6.21 0.97 13.91
N GLU A 100 -6.07 0.64 12.63
CA GLU A 100 -6.85 1.24 11.55
C GLU A 100 -8.33 0.81 11.66
N ASP A 101 -9.23 1.70 11.26
CA ASP A 101 -10.65 1.37 11.18
C ASP A 101 -10.90 0.29 10.10
N GLY A 102 -11.87 -0.59 10.33
CA GLY A 102 -12.24 -1.62 9.35
C GLY A 102 -11.37 -2.89 9.37
N VAL A 103 -10.43 -3.01 10.31
CA VAL A 103 -9.66 -4.25 10.54
C VAL A 103 -10.56 -5.36 11.10
N GLY A 104 -10.46 -6.55 10.51
CA GLY A 104 -11.18 -7.75 10.95
C GLY A 104 -10.70 -8.27 12.32
N LYS A 105 -11.54 -9.05 13.00
CA LYS A 105 -11.20 -9.69 14.28
C LYS A 105 -10.47 -11.02 14.05
N GLY A 106 -9.57 -11.36 14.98
CA GLY A 106 -8.92 -12.68 15.00
C GLY A 106 -7.92 -12.93 13.86
N LEU A 107 -7.39 -11.86 13.25
CA LEU A 107 -6.38 -11.98 12.20
C LEU A 107 -5.05 -12.49 12.76
N THR A 108 -4.38 -13.32 11.97
CA THR A 108 -3.02 -13.78 12.24
C THR A 108 -2.04 -13.04 11.34
N LYS A 109 -0.98 -12.47 11.91
CA LYS A 109 0.10 -11.79 11.18
C LYS A 109 0.85 -12.79 10.29
N PRO A 110 0.90 -12.58 8.96
CA PRO A 110 1.76 -13.39 8.09
C PRO A 110 3.26 -13.09 8.31
N ALA A 111 4.12 -13.98 7.86
CA ALA A 111 5.57 -13.74 7.87
C ALA A 111 5.96 -12.60 6.91
N ALA A 112 7.07 -11.92 7.20
CA ALA A 112 7.66 -10.95 6.28
C ALA A 112 8.30 -11.65 5.04
N PRO A 113 8.40 -10.97 3.87
CA PRO A 113 7.88 -9.63 3.58
C PRO A 113 6.35 -9.59 3.57
N LEU A 114 5.78 -8.48 4.07
CA LEU A 114 4.34 -8.31 4.28
C LEU A 114 3.88 -6.96 3.71
N CYS A 115 2.86 -6.98 2.85
CA CYS A 115 1.98 -5.86 2.56
C CYS A 115 0.64 -6.12 3.26
N ALA A 116 0.25 -5.25 4.20
CA ALA A 116 -1.03 -5.33 4.86
C ALA A 116 -1.89 -4.14 4.46
N VAL A 117 -3.14 -4.39 4.08
CA VAL A 117 -4.04 -3.41 3.47
C VAL A 117 -5.33 -3.32 4.26
N THR A 118 -5.72 -2.12 4.65
CA THR A 118 -7.02 -1.82 5.25
C THR A 118 -7.82 -0.94 4.30
N LEU A 119 -9.06 -1.36 3.99
CA LEU A 119 -9.99 -0.59 3.17
C LEU A 119 -10.83 0.31 4.07
N HIS A 120 -10.89 1.60 3.74
CA HIS A 120 -11.69 2.59 4.46
C HIS A 120 -13.11 2.69 3.87
N THR A 121 -14.05 3.29 4.59
CA THR A 121 -15.42 3.54 4.07
C THR A 121 -15.41 4.41 2.80
N GLY A 122 -14.38 5.24 2.61
CA GLY A 122 -14.19 5.98 1.36
C GLY A 122 -14.02 5.07 0.14
N PHE A 123 -13.47 3.86 0.31
CA PHE A 123 -13.28 2.90 -0.78
C PHE A 123 -14.60 2.51 -1.44
N THR A 124 -15.62 2.21 -0.64
CA THR A 124 -16.93 1.75 -1.13
C THR A 124 -17.83 2.88 -1.61
N THR A 125 -17.53 4.11 -1.21
CA THR A 125 -18.32 5.31 -1.55
C THR A 125 -17.70 6.12 -2.70
N CYS A 126 -16.50 5.76 -3.15
CA CYS A 126 -15.86 6.36 -4.30
C CYS A 126 -16.64 6.04 -5.59
N LEU A 127 -16.98 7.07 -6.38
CA LEU A 127 -17.78 6.93 -7.59
C LEU A 127 -16.97 6.47 -8.81
N ASP A 128 -15.64 6.51 -8.75
CA ASP A 128 -14.77 5.96 -9.81
C ASP A 128 -14.68 4.44 -9.63
N VAL A 129 -15.54 3.71 -10.34
CA VAL A 129 -15.64 2.24 -10.24
C VAL A 129 -14.37 1.53 -10.71
N ASP A 130 -13.58 2.15 -11.59
CA ASP A 130 -12.33 1.57 -12.09
C ASP A 130 -11.25 1.56 -10.99
N MET A 131 -11.41 2.40 -9.95
CA MET A 131 -10.51 2.47 -8.80
C MET A 131 -10.31 1.15 -8.10
N TRP A 132 -11.37 0.34 -8.01
CA TRP A 132 -11.30 -0.94 -7.30
C TRP A 132 -10.33 -1.91 -7.97
N PHE A 133 -10.17 -1.82 -9.29
CA PHE A 133 -9.26 -2.68 -10.03
C PHE A 133 -7.82 -2.21 -9.91
N TRP A 134 -7.55 -0.93 -10.15
CA TRP A 134 -6.16 -0.45 -10.14
C TRP A 134 -5.59 -0.26 -8.73
N ALA A 135 -6.42 -0.07 -7.71
CA ALA A 135 -5.93 0.15 -6.34
C ALA A 135 -5.15 -1.06 -5.79
N GLY A 136 -5.62 -2.28 -6.07
CA GLY A 136 -4.92 -3.52 -5.71
C GLY A 136 -3.60 -3.71 -6.46
N ASP A 137 -3.56 -3.33 -7.73
CA ASP A 137 -2.31 -3.33 -8.50
C ASP A 137 -1.34 -2.26 -7.98
N PHE A 138 -1.86 -1.09 -7.61
CA PHE A 138 -1.08 0.03 -7.11
C PHE A 138 -0.38 -0.31 -5.78
N GLU A 139 -1.11 -0.80 -4.78
CA GLU A 139 -0.53 -1.18 -3.48
C GLU A 139 0.53 -2.29 -3.64
N GLN A 140 0.28 -3.26 -4.52
CA GLN A 140 1.24 -4.32 -4.82
C GLN A 140 2.50 -3.76 -5.49
N CYS A 141 2.35 -2.89 -6.49
CA CYS A 141 3.49 -2.32 -7.20
C CYS A 141 4.33 -1.41 -6.31
N VAL A 142 3.70 -0.57 -5.47
CA VAL A 142 4.42 0.28 -4.51
C VAL A 142 5.13 -0.57 -3.45
N ALA A 143 4.51 -1.64 -2.97
CA ALA A 143 5.14 -2.55 -2.02
C ALA A 143 6.40 -3.20 -2.59
N TRP A 144 6.35 -3.67 -3.84
CA TRP A 144 7.54 -4.19 -4.51
C TRP A 144 8.60 -3.13 -4.78
N ALA A 145 8.20 -1.91 -5.15
CA ALA A 145 9.12 -0.78 -5.29
C ALA A 145 9.88 -0.48 -3.99
N PHE A 146 9.17 -0.50 -2.86
CA PHE A 146 9.76 -0.34 -1.54
C PHE A 146 10.74 -1.48 -1.19
N ILE A 147 10.29 -2.73 -1.33
CA ILE A 147 11.11 -3.93 -1.02
C ILE A 147 12.38 -3.97 -1.87
N GLU A 148 12.34 -3.57 -3.14
CA GLU A 148 13.53 -3.59 -4.00
C GLU A 148 14.50 -2.44 -3.75
N LYS A 149 14.03 -1.32 -3.17
CA LYS A 149 14.88 -0.16 -2.92
C LYS A 149 15.46 -0.08 -1.52
N MET A 150 14.77 -0.67 -0.55
CA MET A 150 15.16 -0.57 0.86
C MET A 150 15.77 -1.86 1.43
N LYS A 151 15.91 -2.91 0.60
CA LYS A 151 16.61 -4.15 0.94
C LYS A 151 18.07 -4.08 0.53
#